data_AF-A0A0E4C8L0-F1
#
_entry.id   AF-A0A0E4C8L0-F1
#
_cell.length_a   1.000
_cell.length_b   1.000
_cell.length_c   1.000
_cell.angle_alpha   90.00
_cell.angle_beta   90.00
_cell.angle_gamma   90.00
#
_symmetry.space_group_name_H-M   'P 1'
#
loop_
_entity.id
_entity.type
_entity.pdbx_description
1 polymer ?
#
loop_
_entity_poly.entity_id
_entity_poly.type
_entity_poly.pdbx_seq_one_letter_code
_entity_poly.pdbx_strand_id
1 'polypeptide(L)'
;MNGDMQIINQLYDFVRMVDPVQKKVIITHQTENCADVASHCFGFWETGSMCENCISARALNERQVITKLEYNSERIFMVTAMPMVEDGNATVLEMLKDITENTVVDIRPAELGKLHRIIDRGNKALVWDTGSNTYSKNYIYERLPYDIHITADEDTELSLLTARLDNFKEIEKTYGKTVADGVIKEFARILKRYCRPGKVWLARCGSADFILVLPHTGEAQTNQKCWQLKKALRKSNFYLQGYEIKVVASFGFHTISQSIPVQDLLNQSQQNLMAKQTLNGDLAQPWRDQFISNYSFSPREEEVLRLMLEGLGNQEIAQKLFISLSTVKKHISSIYYKSGVQSRAELLANYHQEFYAYTKIV
;
A
#
# COMPACT_ATOMS: atom_id res chain seq x y z
N MET A 1 -42.37 -8.27 12.57
CA MET A 1 -41.25 -8.27 13.54
C MET A 1 -41.16 -9.54 14.38
N ASN A 2 -42.15 -9.94 15.19
CA ASN A 2 -42.03 -11.19 15.99
C ASN A 2 -42.04 -12.49 15.16
N GLY A 3 -42.78 -12.55 14.05
CA GLY A 3 -42.81 -13.73 13.17
C GLY A 3 -41.55 -13.91 12.33
N ASP A 4 -40.95 -12.81 11.88
CA ASP A 4 -39.76 -12.81 11.02
C ASP A 4 -38.53 -13.33 11.76
N MET A 5 -38.36 -12.92 13.03
CA MET A 5 -37.27 -13.40 13.89
C MET A 5 -37.41 -14.88 14.28
N GLN A 6 -38.64 -15.40 14.42
CA GLN A 6 -38.85 -16.83 14.68
C GLN A 6 -38.33 -17.70 13.53
N ILE A 7 -38.56 -17.28 12.28
CA ILE A 7 -38.08 -18.02 11.10
C ILE A 7 -36.56 -18.02 11.05
N ILE A 8 -35.92 -16.86 11.30
CA ILE A 8 -34.45 -16.75 11.29
C ILE A 8 -33.84 -17.63 12.38
N ASN A 9 -34.42 -17.66 13.58
CA ASN A 9 -33.95 -18.50 14.69
C ASN A 9 -34.14 -20.01 14.47
N GLN A 10 -35.05 -20.43 13.58
CA GLN A 10 -35.16 -21.84 13.17
C GLN A 10 -34.10 -22.22 12.13
N LEU A 11 -33.70 -21.26 11.29
CA LEU A 11 -32.73 -21.49 10.24
C LEU A 11 -31.29 -21.42 10.77
N TYR A 12 -30.96 -20.45 11.62
CA TYR A 12 -29.60 -20.18 12.09
C TYR A 12 -29.46 -20.40 13.59
N ASP A 13 -28.27 -20.87 13.99
CA ASP A 13 -27.99 -21.20 15.40
C ASP A 13 -27.52 -19.97 16.17
N PHE A 14 -26.88 -19.02 15.50
CA PHE A 14 -26.52 -17.72 16.08
C PHE A 14 -26.84 -16.57 15.12
N VAL A 15 -27.38 -15.49 15.68
CA VAL A 15 -27.60 -14.24 14.95
C VAL A 15 -27.01 -13.09 15.77
N ARG A 16 -26.14 -12.30 15.15
CA ARG A 16 -25.50 -11.16 15.82
C ARG A 16 -25.33 -9.99 14.89
N MET A 17 -25.33 -8.79 15.46
CA MET A 17 -24.98 -7.57 14.75
C MET A 17 -23.57 -7.15 15.14
N VAL A 18 -22.73 -6.87 14.14
CA VAL A 18 -21.30 -6.60 14.29
C VAL A 18 -20.96 -5.24 13.70
N ASP A 19 -20.11 -4.49 14.40
CA ASP A 19 -19.39 -3.36 13.85
C ASP A 19 -18.02 -3.86 13.33
N PRO A 20 -17.83 -3.98 12.00
CA PRO A 20 -16.56 -4.45 11.44
C PRO A 20 -15.42 -3.44 11.53
N VAL A 21 -15.70 -2.16 11.78
CA VAL A 21 -14.69 -1.11 11.93
C VAL A 21 -14.16 -1.11 13.36
N GLN A 22 -15.02 -1.21 14.36
CA GLN A 22 -14.63 -1.29 15.77
C GLN A 22 -14.28 -2.71 16.23
N LYS A 23 -14.57 -3.72 15.40
CA LYS A 23 -14.47 -5.15 15.71
C LYS A 23 -15.31 -5.56 16.92
N LYS A 24 -16.47 -4.94 17.14
CA LYS A 24 -17.35 -5.18 18.30
C LYS A 24 -18.63 -5.92 17.89
N VAL A 25 -19.19 -6.68 18.82
CA VAL A 25 -20.56 -7.19 18.71
C VAL A 25 -21.51 -6.19 19.35
N ILE A 26 -22.51 -5.74 18.61
CA ILE A 26 -23.48 -4.72 19.06
C ILE A 26 -24.68 -5.38 19.75
N ILE A 27 -25.27 -6.37 19.10
CA ILE A 27 -26.44 -7.12 19.60
C ILE A 27 -26.21 -8.60 19.32
N THR A 28 -26.60 -9.44 20.26
CA THR A 28 -26.73 -10.89 20.05
C THR A 28 -28.17 -11.29 20.28
N HIS A 29 -28.70 -12.14 19.42
CA HIS A 29 -29.94 -12.85 19.67
C HIS A 29 -29.60 -14.33 19.75
N GLN A 30 -29.84 -14.94 20.91
CA GLN A 30 -29.54 -16.35 21.13
C GLN A 30 -30.79 -17.13 21.46
N THR A 31 -30.80 -18.39 21.02
CA THR A 31 -31.81 -19.38 21.34
C THR A 31 -31.49 -20.20 22.60
N GLU A 32 -30.26 -20.25 23.10
CA GLU A 32 -29.90 -20.67 24.49
C GLU A 32 -28.36 -20.63 24.68
N ASN A 33 -27.89 -20.18 25.85
CA ASN A 33 -26.52 -20.30 26.40
C ASN A 33 -25.29 -19.86 25.57
N CYS A 34 -24.95 -18.57 25.66
CA CYS A 34 -23.57 -18.10 25.51
C CYS A 34 -23.34 -16.94 26.48
N ALA A 35 -22.78 -17.27 27.64
CA ALA A 35 -22.42 -16.31 28.66
C ALA A 35 -21.17 -15.46 28.30
N ASP A 36 -20.57 -15.65 27.12
CA ASP A 36 -19.41 -14.87 26.68
C ASP A 36 -19.70 -14.13 25.38
N VAL A 37 -20.40 -12.99 25.49
CA VAL A 37 -20.35 -11.96 24.45
C VAL A 37 -18.97 -11.32 24.56
N ALA A 38 -17.98 -11.94 23.93
CA ALA A 38 -16.65 -11.36 23.81
C ALA A 38 -16.79 -9.91 23.34
N SER A 39 -16.09 -8.98 24.01
CA SER A 39 -16.08 -7.56 23.66
C SER A 39 -15.72 -7.32 22.18
N HIS A 40 -15.05 -8.30 21.55
CA HIS A 40 -14.66 -8.28 20.16
C HIS A 40 -15.31 -9.42 19.34
N CYS A 41 -15.72 -9.11 18.10
CA CYS A 41 -16.45 -10.03 17.21
C CYS A 41 -15.68 -11.30 16.84
N PHE A 42 -14.36 -11.22 16.80
CA PHE A 42 -13.47 -12.36 16.50
C PHE A 42 -13.25 -13.29 17.69
N GLY A 43 -13.69 -12.93 18.91
CA GLY A 43 -13.58 -13.80 20.08
C GLY A 43 -14.31 -15.13 19.91
N PHE A 44 -15.40 -15.14 19.14
CA PHE A 44 -16.16 -16.35 18.79
C PHE A 44 -15.33 -17.43 18.08
N TRP A 45 -14.28 -17.03 17.35
CA TRP A 45 -13.44 -17.95 16.57
C TRP A 45 -12.28 -18.53 17.38
N GLU A 46 -12.06 -18.10 18.62
CA GLU A 46 -10.98 -18.58 19.51
C GLU A 46 -9.56 -18.42 18.93
N THR A 47 -9.38 -17.53 17.94
CA THR A 47 -8.10 -17.31 17.25
C THR A 47 -7.14 -16.38 18.01
N GLY A 48 -7.62 -15.69 19.04
CA GLY A 48 -6.85 -14.70 19.81
C GLY A 48 -6.44 -13.45 19.04
N SER A 49 -6.87 -13.28 17.78
CA SER A 49 -6.54 -12.12 16.94
C SER A 49 -7.63 -11.83 15.90
N MET A 50 -7.62 -10.61 15.37
CA MET A 50 -8.57 -10.18 14.32
C MET A 50 -8.48 -11.08 13.08
N CYS A 51 -9.63 -11.32 12.44
CA CYS A 51 -9.69 -12.08 11.19
C CYS A 51 -8.93 -11.34 10.07
N GLU A 52 -8.02 -12.03 9.39
CA GLU A 52 -7.35 -11.49 8.20
C GLU A 52 -8.27 -11.40 6.97
N ASN A 53 -9.28 -12.28 6.87
CA ASN A 53 -10.30 -12.30 5.81
C ASN A 53 -11.68 -12.09 6.45
N CYS A 54 -12.02 -10.85 6.78
CA CYS A 54 -13.18 -10.53 7.61
C CYS A 54 -14.46 -10.49 6.76
N ILE A 55 -15.33 -11.49 6.92
CA ILE A 55 -16.59 -11.59 6.18
C ILE A 55 -17.47 -10.34 6.34
N SER A 56 -17.58 -9.81 7.57
CA SER A 56 -18.35 -8.59 7.84
C SER A 56 -17.78 -7.37 7.14
N ALA A 57 -16.46 -7.15 7.21
CA ALA A 57 -15.84 -6.01 6.53
C ALA A 57 -16.03 -6.10 5.02
N ARG A 58 -15.90 -7.30 4.44
CA ARG A 58 -16.15 -7.54 3.02
C ARG A 58 -17.59 -7.28 2.62
N ALA A 59 -18.56 -7.79 3.37
CA ALA A 59 -19.98 -7.59 3.08
C ALA A 59 -20.32 -6.10 3.04
N LEU A 60 -19.79 -5.32 3.97
CA LEU A 60 -19.96 -3.86 4.01
C LEU A 60 -19.28 -3.16 2.81
N ASN A 61 -18.04 -3.53 2.50
CA ASN A 61 -17.28 -2.93 1.39
C ASN A 61 -17.90 -3.23 0.03
N GLU A 62 -18.34 -4.47 -0.19
CA GLU A 62 -18.96 -4.92 -1.45
C GLU A 62 -20.45 -4.54 -1.54
N ARG A 63 -21.06 -4.11 -0.42
CA ARG A 63 -22.52 -3.86 -0.27
C ARG A 63 -23.35 -5.04 -0.75
N GLN A 64 -22.92 -6.24 -0.39
CA GLN A 64 -23.55 -7.49 -0.79
C GLN A 64 -23.66 -8.44 0.39
N VAL A 65 -24.66 -9.32 0.32
CA VAL A 65 -24.75 -10.46 1.23
C VAL A 65 -23.67 -11.45 0.84
N ILE A 66 -22.77 -11.75 1.78
CA ILE A 66 -21.67 -12.69 1.57
C ILE A 66 -21.87 -13.89 2.48
N THR A 67 -21.70 -15.10 1.94
CA THR A 67 -21.67 -16.34 2.71
C THR A 67 -20.28 -16.97 2.60
N LYS A 68 -19.75 -17.42 3.74
CA LYS A 68 -18.43 -18.02 3.85
C LYS A 68 -18.44 -19.15 4.88
N LEU A 69 -17.58 -20.15 4.68
CA LEU A 69 -17.28 -21.14 5.70
C LEU A 69 -16.18 -20.61 6.64
N GLU A 70 -16.44 -20.66 7.93
CA GLU A 70 -15.49 -20.39 9.01
C GLU A 70 -15.51 -21.57 9.99
N TYR A 71 -14.53 -21.63 10.88
CA TYR A 71 -14.47 -22.69 11.87
C TYR A 71 -13.89 -22.17 13.18
N ASN A 72 -14.23 -22.82 14.28
CA ASN A 72 -13.49 -22.74 15.54
C ASN A 72 -12.80 -24.10 15.81
N SER A 73 -12.26 -24.29 17.01
CA SER A 73 -11.53 -25.51 17.36
C SER A 73 -12.33 -26.82 17.14
N GLU A 74 -13.65 -26.77 17.25
CA GLU A 74 -14.53 -27.95 17.27
C GLU A 74 -15.56 -28.01 16.13
N ARG A 75 -15.94 -26.85 15.55
CA ARG A 75 -17.13 -26.73 14.70
C ARG A 75 -16.88 -25.91 13.44
N ILE A 76 -17.62 -26.24 12.39
CA ILE A 76 -17.63 -25.51 11.12
C ILE A 76 -18.94 -24.76 11.00
N PHE A 77 -18.83 -23.48 10.66
CA PHE A 77 -19.95 -22.57 10.51
C PHE A 77 -20.07 -22.10 9.07
N MET A 78 -21.29 -22.13 8.54
CA MET A 78 -21.67 -21.30 7.41
C MET A 78 -22.11 -19.94 7.95
N VAL A 79 -21.30 -18.92 7.68
CA VAL A 79 -21.54 -17.54 8.13
C VAL A 79 -22.09 -16.75 6.96
N THR A 80 -23.26 -16.15 7.13
CA THR A 80 -23.86 -15.21 6.18
C THR A 80 -23.83 -13.81 6.79
N ALA A 81 -23.14 -12.89 6.13
CA ALA A 81 -22.99 -11.49 6.53
C ALA A 81 -23.81 -10.61 5.60
N MET A 82 -24.79 -9.89 6.16
CA MET A 82 -25.64 -8.93 5.45
C MET A 82 -25.30 -7.51 5.93
N PRO A 83 -24.85 -6.62 5.03
CA PRO A 83 -24.51 -5.25 5.41
C PRO A 83 -25.78 -4.44 5.66
N MET A 84 -25.79 -3.69 6.76
CA MET A 84 -26.87 -2.80 7.18
C MET A 84 -26.30 -1.39 7.25
N VAL A 85 -26.74 -0.51 6.33
CA VAL A 85 -26.27 0.87 6.24
C VAL A 85 -27.48 1.80 6.34
N GLU A 86 -27.65 2.40 7.51
CA GLU A 86 -28.71 3.38 7.80
C GLU A 86 -28.10 4.62 8.46
N ASP A 87 -28.44 5.81 7.98
CA ASP A 87 -28.10 7.11 8.59
C ASP A 87 -26.64 7.27 9.07
N GLY A 88 -25.69 6.72 8.32
CA GLY A 88 -24.25 6.80 8.62
C GLY A 88 -23.73 5.72 9.57
N ASN A 89 -24.60 4.89 10.15
CA ASN A 89 -24.21 3.71 10.90
C ASN A 89 -24.06 2.50 9.97
N ALA A 90 -22.83 1.98 9.91
CA ALA A 90 -22.47 0.85 9.08
C ALA A 90 -22.26 -0.39 9.96
N THR A 91 -23.25 -1.28 9.98
CA THR A 91 -23.21 -2.52 10.77
C THR A 91 -23.45 -3.72 9.86
N VAL A 92 -23.23 -4.92 10.39
CA VAL A 92 -23.43 -6.16 9.66
C VAL A 92 -24.23 -7.13 10.50
N LEU A 93 -25.33 -7.65 9.93
CA LEU A 93 -26.05 -8.77 10.49
C LEU A 93 -25.33 -10.06 10.07
N GLU A 94 -24.70 -10.74 11.03
CA GLU A 94 -24.11 -12.05 10.84
C GLU A 94 -25.07 -13.13 11.34
N MET A 95 -25.35 -14.11 10.47
CA MET A 95 -26.14 -15.30 10.76
C MET A 95 -25.23 -16.51 10.59
N LEU A 96 -25.06 -17.29 11.66
CA LEU A 96 -24.15 -18.43 11.69
C LEU A 96 -24.97 -19.71 11.81
N LYS A 97 -24.73 -20.64 10.88
CA LYS A 97 -25.25 -22.00 10.91
C LYS A 97 -24.12 -22.96 11.24
N ASP A 98 -24.24 -23.74 12.30
CA ASP A 98 -23.40 -24.90 12.55
C ASP A 98 -23.74 -26.00 11.53
N ILE A 99 -22.76 -26.35 10.70
CA ILE A 99 -22.89 -27.36 9.65
C ILE A 99 -21.95 -28.55 9.87
N THR A 100 -21.43 -28.68 11.10
CA THR A 100 -20.46 -29.72 11.45
C THR A 100 -20.99 -31.13 11.17
N GLU A 101 -22.27 -31.38 11.47
CA GLU A 101 -22.93 -32.68 11.26
C GLU A 101 -23.75 -32.75 9.95
N ASN A 102 -24.10 -31.60 9.37
CA ASN A 102 -24.99 -31.48 8.20
C ASN A 102 -24.23 -31.13 6.90
N THR A 103 -22.92 -31.32 6.87
CA THR A 103 -22.12 -31.07 5.67
C THR A 103 -22.48 -32.11 4.59
N VAL A 104 -22.49 -31.72 3.31
CA VAL A 104 -22.80 -32.61 2.15
C VAL A 104 -21.86 -33.84 2.07
N VAL A 105 -20.78 -33.82 2.86
CA VAL A 105 -19.79 -34.87 2.99
C VAL A 105 -19.89 -35.36 4.45
N ASP A 106 -20.10 -36.66 4.68
CA ASP A 106 -19.99 -37.30 6.00
C ASP A 106 -18.55 -37.18 6.53
N ILE A 107 -18.19 -36.01 7.07
CA ILE A 107 -16.84 -35.73 7.55
C ILE A 107 -16.71 -36.29 8.96
N ARG A 108 -15.95 -37.37 9.09
CA ARG A 108 -15.55 -37.88 10.42
C ARG A 108 -14.70 -36.83 11.13
N PRO A 109 -14.75 -36.71 12.47
CA PRO A 109 -13.93 -35.77 13.24
C PRO A 109 -12.41 -35.81 12.91
N ALA A 110 -11.89 -36.98 12.55
CA ALA A 110 -10.49 -37.16 12.13
C ALA A 110 -10.12 -36.43 10.83
N GLU A 111 -11.10 -36.01 10.03
CA GLU A 111 -10.89 -35.31 8.75
C GLU A 111 -11.12 -33.80 8.84
N LEU A 112 -11.59 -33.29 9.98
CA LEU A 112 -11.86 -31.88 10.24
C LEU A 112 -10.62 -30.99 9.95
N GLY A 113 -9.44 -31.47 10.37
CA GLY A 113 -8.17 -30.78 10.11
C GLY A 113 -7.81 -30.66 8.63
N LYS A 114 -8.32 -31.53 7.74
CA LYS A 114 -8.14 -31.37 6.29
C LYS A 114 -8.99 -30.22 5.76
N LEU A 115 -10.23 -30.11 6.25
CA LEU A 115 -11.15 -29.06 5.83
C LEU A 115 -10.66 -27.67 6.30
N HIS A 116 -10.18 -27.57 7.54
CA HIS A 116 -9.56 -26.34 8.05
C HIS A 116 -8.45 -25.85 7.12
N ARG A 117 -7.56 -26.74 6.64
CA ARG A 117 -6.50 -26.39 5.69
C ARG A 117 -7.01 -25.93 4.33
N ILE A 118 -8.16 -26.44 3.87
CA ILE A 118 -8.78 -26.02 2.60
C ILE A 118 -9.37 -24.62 2.77
N ILE A 119 -10.13 -24.41 3.85
CA ILE A 119 -10.70 -23.11 4.21
C ILE A 119 -9.57 -22.07 4.36
N ASP A 120 -8.51 -22.39 5.10
CA ASP A 120 -7.34 -21.52 5.30
C ASP A 120 -6.65 -21.17 3.99
N ARG A 121 -6.49 -22.14 3.07
CA ARG A 121 -5.89 -21.89 1.76
C ARG A 121 -6.76 -20.96 0.92
N GLY A 122 -8.07 -21.19 0.90
CA GLY A 122 -9.02 -20.30 0.22
C GLY A 122 -8.96 -18.89 0.79
N ASN A 123 -8.96 -18.77 2.12
CA ASN A 123 -8.85 -17.50 2.84
C ASN A 123 -7.56 -16.75 2.49
N LYS A 124 -6.42 -17.45 2.54
CA LYS A 124 -5.12 -16.85 2.20
C LYS A 124 -5.06 -16.38 0.75
N ALA A 125 -5.65 -17.11 -0.20
CA ALA A 125 -5.64 -16.73 -1.61
C ALA A 125 -6.39 -15.41 -1.89
N LEU A 126 -7.37 -15.04 -1.06
CA LEU A 126 -8.11 -13.78 -1.19
C LEU A 126 -7.35 -12.59 -0.57
N VAL A 127 -6.66 -12.87 0.53
CA VAL A 127 -5.98 -11.86 1.35
C VAL A 127 -4.56 -11.57 0.88
N TRP A 128 -3.91 -12.50 0.16
CA TRP A 128 -2.50 -12.38 -0.23
C TRP A 128 -2.32 -12.29 -1.75
N ASP A 129 -1.48 -11.36 -2.20
CA ASP A 129 -0.95 -11.31 -3.57
C ASP A 129 0.19 -12.33 -3.71
N THR A 130 -0.06 -13.43 -4.44
CA THR A 130 0.94 -14.50 -4.65
C THR A 130 2.16 -14.04 -5.44
N GLY A 131 2.00 -13.05 -6.32
CA GLY A 131 3.06 -12.50 -7.16
C GLY A 131 4.16 -11.80 -6.35
N SER A 132 3.80 -11.11 -5.27
CA SER A 132 4.73 -10.34 -4.41
C SER A 132 4.82 -10.87 -2.97
N ASN A 133 3.97 -11.83 -2.60
CA ASN A 133 3.81 -12.40 -1.27
C ASN A 133 3.47 -11.31 -0.21
N THR A 134 2.67 -10.33 -0.58
CA THR A 134 2.17 -9.24 0.30
C THR A 134 0.66 -9.36 0.45
N TYR A 135 0.05 -8.52 1.29
CA TYR A 135 -1.40 -8.43 1.32
C TYR A 135 -1.97 -7.93 -0.01
N SER A 136 -3.17 -8.39 -0.37
CA SER A 136 -3.87 -8.01 -1.59
C SER A 136 -4.49 -6.63 -1.47
N LYS A 137 -4.95 -6.08 -2.60
CA LYS A 137 -5.70 -4.82 -2.62
C LYS A 137 -6.96 -4.88 -1.74
N ASN A 138 -7.63 -6.03 -1.69
CA ASN A 138 -8.88 -6.19 -0.93
C ASN A 138 -8.64 -6.06 0.58
N TYR A 139 -7.51 -6.61 1.06
CA TYR A 139 -7.13 -6.53 2.46
C TYR A 139 -7.00 -5.07 2.95
N ILE A 140 -6.64 -4.14 2.06
CA ILE A 140 -6.58 -2.70 2.40
C ILE A 140 -7.95 -2.23 2.90
N TYR A 141 -9.01 -2.54 2.17
CA TYR A 141 -10.36 -2.09 2.53
C TYR A 141 -10.94 -2.85 3.73
N GLU A 142 -10.42 -4.03 4.05
CA GLU A 142 -10.85 -4.79 5.24
C GLU A 142 -10.13 -4.34 6.53
N ARG A 143 -8.84 -3.99 6.43
CA ARG A 143 -7.97 -3.70 7.57
C ARG A 143 -7.84 -2.22 7.89
N LEU A 144 -7.69 -1.37 6.87
CA LEU A 144 -7.42 0.06 7.02
C LEU A 144 -8.53 0.86 7.72
N PRO A 145 -9.85 0.59 7.53
CA PRO A 145 -10.88 1.28 8.30
C PRO A 145 -10.69 1.16 9.82
N TYR A 146 -10.30 -0.03 10.30
CA TYR A 146 -10.00 -0.24 11.72
C TYR A 146 -8.76 0.58 12.14
N ASP A 147 -7.69 0.57 11.35
CA ASP A 147 -6.47 1.32 11.71
C ASP A 147 -6.75 2.83 11.79
N ILE A 148 -7.57 3.37 10.89
CA ILE A 148 -8.03 4.76 10.92
C ILE A 148 -8.85 5.04 12.18
N HIS A 149 -9.80 4.15 12.50
CA HIS A 149 -10.64 4.30 13.69
C HIS A 149 -9.84 4.32 14.99
N ILE A 150 -8.95 3.33 15.19
CA ILE A 150 -8.09 3.25 16.38
C ILE A 150 -7.15 4.44 16.47
N THR A 151 -6.61 4.92 15.35
CA THR A 151 -5.76 6.12 15.34
C THR A 151 -6.48 7.33 15.92
N ALA A 152 -7.75 7.52 15.54
CA ALA A 152 -8.56 8.63 16.04
C ALA A 152 -9.00 8.44 17.50
N ASP A 153 -9.32 7.21 17.91
CA ASP A 153 -9.74 6.89 19.29
C ASP A 153 -8.58 7.05 20.30
N GLU A 154 -7.37 6.68 19.90
CA GLU A 154 -6.17 6.75 20.73
C GLU A 154 -5.42 8.10 20.63
N ASP A 155 -5.90 9.05 19.81
CA ASP A 155 -5.24 10.34 19.50
C ASP A 155 -3.77 10.14 19.08
N THR A 156 -3.54 9.21 18.15
CA THR A 156 -2.21 8.91 17.60
C THR A 156 -2.12 9.25 16.11
N GLU A 157 -0.97 9.04 15.49
CA GLU A 157 -0.76 9.31 14.06
C GLU A 157 -0.68 8.02 13.23
N LEU A 158 -1.27 8.06 12.04
CA LEU A 158 -1.18 7.00 11.03
C LEU A 158 -0.63 7.58 9.74
N SER A 159 0.52 7.08 9.29
CA SER A 159 1.01 7.37 7.93
C SER A 159 0.65 6.25 6.96
N LEU A 160 0.10 6.62 5.81
CA LEU A 160 -0.05 5.74 4.65
C LEU A 160 1.02 6.12 3.62
N LEU A 161 1.96 5.21 3.37
CA LEU A 161 3.05 5.39 2.41
C LEU A 161 2.79 4.58 1.15
N THR A 162 2.63 5.26 0.02
CA THR A 162 2.52 4.65 -1.31
C THR A 162 3.88 4.60 -1.98
N ALA A 163 4.27 3.42 -2.46
CA ALA A 163 5.52 3.16 -3.16
C ALA A 163 5.23 2.58 -4.56
N ARG A 164 5.85 3.14 -5.60
CA ARG A 164 5.70 2.70 -6.99
C ARG A 164 7.06 2.47 -7.63
N LEU A 165 7.23 1.35 -8.32
CA LEU A 165 8.41 1.15 -9.19
C LEU A 165 8.27 2.04 -10.43
N ASP A 166 9.26 2.89 -10.65
CA ASP A 166 9.30 3.77 -11.80
C ASP A 166 9.69 2.96 -13.06
N ASN A 167 9.14 3.35 -14.21
CA ASN A 167 9.37 2.71 -15.52
C ASN A 167 9.13 1.18 -15.56
N PHE A 168 8.30 0.63 -14.66
CA PHE A 168 8.06 -0.81 -14.58
C PHE A 168 7.54 -1.41 -15.90
N LYS A 169 6.69 -0.67 -16.64
CA LYS A 169 6.20 -1.09 -17.96
C LYS A 169 7.34 -1.23 -18.99
N GLU A 170 8.40 -0.43 -18.89
CA GLU A 170 9.57 -0.54 -19.76
C GLU A 170 10.38 -1.77 -19.40
N ILE A 171 10.60 -2.03 -18.11
CA ILE A 171 11.25 -3.25 -17.62
C ILE A 171 10.53 -4.50 -18.17
N GLU A 172 9.20 -4.54 -18.08
CA GLU A 172 8.41 -5.65 -18.61
C GLU A 172 8.55 -5.81 -20.12
N LYS A 173 8.55 -4.71 -20.88
CA LYS A 173 8.76 -4.73 -22.34
C LYS A 173 10.17 -5.19 -22.73
N THR A 174 11.19 -4.75 -21.99
CA THR A 174 12.61 -5.00 -22.32
C THR A 174 13.06 -6.39 -21.91
N TYR A 175 12.69 -6.86 -20.71
CA TYR A 175 13.20 -8.10 -20.12
C TYR A 175 12.14 -9.22 -20.05
N GLY A 176 10.90 -8.92 -20.41
CA GLY A 176 9.79 -9.86 -20.38
C GLY A 176 9.14 -10.01 -19.00
N LYS A 177 7.93 -10.58 -19.00
CA LYS A 177 7.06 -10.71 -17.82
C LYS A 177 7.70 -11.47 -16.67
N THR A 178 8.39 -12.59 -16.95
CA THR A 178 9.02 -13.41 -15.90
C THR A 178 10.08 -12.64 -15.11
N VAL A 179 10.87 -11.80 -15.80
CA VAL A 179 11.88 -10.97 -15.15
C VAL A 179 11.23 -9.83 -14.37
N ALA A 180 10.21 -9.19 -14.95
CA ALA A 180 9.42 -8.15 -14.26
C ALA A 180 8.75 -8.67 -12.98
N ASP A 181 8.19 -9.89 -13.00
CA ASP A 181 7.65 -10.55 -11.80
C ASP A 181 8.75 -10.78 -10.74
N GLY A 182 9.97 -11.10 -11.16
CA GLY A 182 11.13 -11.16 -10.26
C GLY A 182 11.47 -9.81 -9.63
N VAL A 183 11.38 -8.72 -10.40
CA VAL A 183 11.60 -7.35 -9.91
C VAL A 183 10.56 -6.97 -8.85
N ILE A 184 9.29 -7.31 -9.06
CA ILE A 184 8.21 -7.11 -8.07
C ILE A 184 8.54 -7.85 -6.77
N LYS A 185 8.96 -9.13 -6.85
CA LYS A 185 9.30 -9.93 -5.67
C LYS A 185 10.45 -9.34 -4.87
N GLU A 186 11.51 -8.90 -5.55
CA GLU A 186 12.66 -8.27 -4.89
C GLU A 186 12.31 -6.91 -4.28
N PHE A 187 11.52 -6.10 -4.99
CA PHE A 187 11.03 -4.83 -4.47
C PHE A 187 10.17 -5.02 -3.21
N ALA A 188 9.20 -5.95 -3.26
CA ALA A 188 8.37 -6.30 -2.13
C ALA A 188 9.21 -6.82 -0.95
N ARG A 189 10.25 -7.62 -1.21
CA ARG A 189 11.19 -8.11 -0.18
C ARG A 189 11.92 -6.96 0.52
N ILE A 190 12.30 -5.91 -0.21
CA ILE A 190 12.93 -4.71 0.39
C ILE A 190 11.93 -3.96 1.27
N LEU A 191 10.70 -3.75 0.79
CA LEU A 191 9.64 -3.06 1.55
C LEU A 191 9.28 -3.84 2.83
N LYS A 192 9.20 -5.17 2.77
CA LYS A 192 8.89 -6.04 3.92
C LYS A 192 9.86 -5.90 5.09
N ARG A 193 11.09 -5.46 4.87
CA ARG A 193 12.07 -5.22 5.97
C ARG A 193 11.60 -4.13 6.94
N TYR A 194 10.67 -3.29 6.51
CA TYR A 194 10.08 -2.23 7.32
C TYR A 194 8.74 -2.66 7.94
N CYS A 195 8.22 -3.83 7.57
CA CYS A 195 7.03 -4.41 8.18
C CYS A 195 7.34 -5.00 9.54
N ARG A 196 6.37 -4.91 10.44
CA ARG A 196 6.40 -5.51 11.77
C ARG A 196 5.05 -6.18 11.99
N PRO A 197 4.99 -7.50 12.23
CA PRO A 197 3.72 -8.20 12.44
C PRO A 197 2.83 -7.48 13.45
N GLY A 198 1.54 -7.33 13.11
CA GLY A 198 0.55 -6.64 13.94
C GLY A 198 0.70 -5.12 14.05
N LYS A 199 1.74 -4.50 13.47
CA LYS A 199 1.96 -3.05 13.51
C LYS A 199 2.03 -2.45 12.12
N VAL A 200 3.07 -2.77 11.36
CA VAL A 200 3.29 -2.24 10.00
C VAL A 200 3.06 -3.35 9.00
N TRP A 201 2.09 -3.15 8.11
CA TRP A 201 1.74 -4.12 7.08
C TRP A 201 1.88 -3.52 5.67
N LEU A 202 2.05 -4.41 4.69
CA LEU A 202 2.34 -4.07 3.30
C LEU A 202 1.33 -4.78 2.40
N ALA A 203 0.69 -4.02 1.53
CA ALA A 203 -0.19 -4.53 0.49
C ALA A 203 0.29 -4.11 -0.89
N ARG A 204 0.03 -4.94 -1.90
CA ARG A 204 0.15 -4.58 -3.31
C ARG A 204 -1.21 -4.16 -3.83
N CYS A 205 -1.32 -2.93 -4.32
CA CYS A 205 -2.58 -2.34 -4.77
C CYS A 205 -2.69 -2.18 -6.29
N GLY A 206 -1.60 -2.42 -7.03
CA GLY A 206 -1.56 -2.37 -8.49
C GLY A 206 -0.43 -3.22 -9.08
N SER A 207 -0.17 -3.10 -10.38
CA SER A 207 0.88 -3.89 -11.05
C SER A 207 2.28 -3.58 -10.53
N ALA A 208 2.56 -2.34 -10.15
CA ALA A 208 3.85 -1.90 -9.61
C ALA A 208 3.70 -1.06 -8.32
N ASP A 209 2.49 -1.05 -7.75
CA ASP A 209 2.08 -0.14 -6.68
C ASP A 209 1.89 -0.89 -5.38
N PHE A 210 2.47 -0.34 -4.32
CA PHE A 210 2.48 -0.89 -2.99
C PHE A 210 2.07 0.18 -1.98
N ILE A 211 1.40 -0.25 -0.91
CA ILE A 211 1.01 0.60 0.21
C ILE A 211 1.58 -0.02 1.48
N LEU A 212 2.33 0.79 2.23
CA LEU A 212 2.73 0.49 3.60
C LEU A 212 1.87 1.34 4.54
N VAL A 213 1.23 0.67 5.48
CA VAL A 213 0.45 1.32 6.54
C VAL A 213 1.28 1.35 7.81
N LEU A 214 1.47 2.53 8.38
CA LEU A 214 2.40 2.80 9.47
C LEU A 214 1.65 3.43 10.67
N PRO A 215 0.96 2.63 11.49
CA PRO A 215 0.35 3.10 12.73
C PRO A 215 1.38 3.67 13.69
N HIS A 216 0.96 4.63 14.52
CA HIS A 216 1.79 5.38 15.45
C HIS A 216 3.07 5.94 14.81
N THR A 217 2.96 6.42 13.57
CA THR A 217 4.10 6.99 12.83
C THR A 217 3.68 8.30 12.21
N GLY A 218 4.31 9.40 12.65
CA GLY A 218 4.10 10.74 12.09
C GLY A 218 4.94 11.07 10.86
N GLU A 219 4.73 12.26 10.30
CA GLU A 219 5.36 12.69 9.04
C GLU A 219 6.88 12.65 9.03
N ALA A 220 7.54 13.12 10.10
CA ALA A 220 8.99 13.17 10.19
C ALA A 220 9.61 11.75 10.14
N GLN A 221 9.02 10.81 10.87
CA GLN A 221 9.45 9.42 10.89
C GLN A 221 9.20 8.75 9.54
N THR A 222 8.05 9.03 8.91
CA THR A 222 7.71 8.50 7.59
C THR A 222 8.64 9.05 6.49
N ASN A 223 9.02 10.32 6.55
CA ASN A 223 10.05 10.91 5.69
C ASN A 223 11.40 10.21 5.85
N GLN A 224 11.82 9.92 7.08
CA GLN A 224 13.06 9.19 7.35
C GLN A 224 13.00 7.76 6.75
N LYS A 225 11.88 7.04 6.93
CA LYS A 225 11.65 5.72 6.31
C LYS A 225 11.71 5.80 4.78
N CYS A 226 11.10 6.82 4.16
CA CYS A 226 11.19 7.07 2.72
C CYS A 226 12.65 7.22 2.26
N TRP A 227 13.45 8.01 2.98
CA TRP A 227 14.86 8.20 2.66
C TRP A 227 15.67 6.89 2.79
N GLN A 228 15.42 6.12 3.84
CA GLN A 228 16.06 4.82 4.03
C GLN A 228 15.72 3.83 2.91
N LEU A 229 14.45 3.79 2.49
CA LEU A 229 13.98 2.98 1.36
C LEU A 229 14.66 3.38 0.05
N LYS A 230 14.68 4.69 -0.27
CA LYS A 230 15.40 5.21 -1.45
C LYS A 230 16.88 4.82 -1.44
N LYS A 231 17.54 4.95 -0.28
CA LYS A 231 18.95 4.58 -0.11
C LYS A 231 19.17 3.08 -0.28
N ALA A 232 18.30 2.25 0.28
CA ALA A 232 18.37 0.79 0.16
C ALA A 232 18.22 0.34 -1.30
N LEU A 233 17.27 0.91 -2.04
CA LEU A 233 17.07 0.59 -3.46
C LEU A 233 18.25 1.03 -4.32
N ARG A 234 18.79 2.24 -4.11
CA ARG A 234 19.97 2.73 -4.85
C ARG A 234 21.21 1.84 -4.71
N LYS A 235 21.34 1.13 -3.58
CA LYS A 235 22.43 0.19 -3.30
C LYS A 235 22.14 -1.24 -3.74
N SER A 236 20.90 -1.53 -4.13
CA SER A 236 20.49 -2.89 -4.49
C SER A 236 20.57 -3.07 -6.00
N ASN A 237 21.22 -4.16 -6.43
CA ASN A 237 21.19 -4.62 -7.82
C ASN A 237 20.37 -5.91 -7.85
N PHE A 238 19.42 -6.00 -8.78
CA PHE A 238 18.55 -7.17 -8.90
C PHE A 238 19.13 -8.09 -9.97
N TYR A 239 19.62 -9.26 -9.55
CA TYR A 239 20.16 -10.28 -10.44
C TYR A 239 19.07 -11.30 -10.78
N LEU A 240 18.48 -11.18 -11.97
CA LEU A 240 17.29 -11.96 -12.36
C LEU A 240 17.51 -12.55 -13.76
N GLN A 241 17.44 -13.88 -13.88
CA GLN A 241 17.58 -14.59 -15.17
C GLN A 241 18.83 -14.17 -15.98
N GLY A 242 19.95 -13.90 -15.29
CA GLY A 242 21.20 -13.45 -15.92
C GLY A 242 21.30 -11.95 -16.19
N TYR A 243 20.25 -11.16 -15.95
CA TYR A 243 20.29 -9.71 -16.06
C TYR A 243 20.62 -9.06 -14.72
N GLU A 244 21.41 -7.99 -14.75
CA GLU A 244 21.57 -7.06 -13.64
C GLU A 244 20.67 -5.85 -13.88
N ILE A 245 19.60 -5.74 -13.08
CA ILE A 245 18.58 -4.69 -13.24
C ILE A 245 18.68 -3.72 -12.07
N LYS A 246 18.86 -2.45 -12.42
CA LYS A 246 18.79 -1.35 -11.47
C LYS A 246 17.40 -0.74 -11.52
N VAL A 247 16.78 -0.60 -10.36
CA VAL A 247 15.43 -0.06 -10.25
C VAL A 247 15.41 1.26 -9.49
N VAL A 248 14.43 2.09 -9.83
CA VAL A 248 14.10 3.32 -9.10
C VAL A 248 12.65 3.22 -8.68
N ALA A 249 12.32 3.83 -7.55
CA ALA A 249 10.96 3.89 -7.05
C ALA A 249 10.65 5.27 -6.49
N SER A 250 9.41 5.68 -6.70
CA SER A 250 8.84 6.89 -6.15
C SER A 250 7.99 6.58 -4.92
N PHE A 251 7.99 7.52 -3.97
CA PHE A 251 7.39 7.33 -2.66
C PHE A 251 6.57 8.56 -2.23
N GLY A 252 5.25 8.43 -2.19
CA GLY A 252 4.32 9.40 -1.61
C GLY A 252 3.85 8.92 -0.24
N PHE A 253 3.46 9.82 0.64
CA PHE A 253 2.74 9.43 1.86
C PHE A 253 1.80 10.54 2.29
N HIS A 254 0.83 10.19 3.13
CA HIS A 254 -0.02 11.13 3.84
C HIS A 254 -0.18 10.65 5.29
N THR A 255 -0.28 11.57 6.24
CA THR A 255 -0.39 11.28 7.67
C THR A 255 -1.66 11.89 8.22
N ILE A 256 -2.38 11.13 9.02
CA ILE A 256 -3.60 11.56 9.68
C ILE A 256 -3.49 11.35 11.18
N SER A 257 -4.22 12.15 11.94
CA SER A 257 -4.52 11.93 13.36
C SER A 257 -6.03 11.81 13.63
N GLN A 258 -6.86 12.06 12.63
CA GLN A 258 -8.32 12.02 12.73
C GLN A 258 -8.91 11.00 11.78
N SER A 259 -10.11 10.53 12.09
CA SER A 259 -10.82 9.59 11.24
C SER A 259 -11.24 10.27 9.93
N ILE A 260 -10.84 9.67 8.81
CA ILE A 260 -11.23 10.11 7.46
C ILE A 260 -11.68 8.91 6.61
N PRO A 261 -12.47 9.10 5.56
CA PRO A 261 -12.80 8.04 4.64
C PRO A 261 -11.54 7.39 4.04
N VAL A 262 -11.53 6.06 3.95
CA VAL A 262 -10.41 5.28 3.39
C VAL A 262 -9.99 5.79 2.02
N GLN A 263 -10.97 6.12 1.16
CA GLN A 263 -10.69 6.59 -0.19
C GLN A 263 -9.95 7.93 -0.21
N ASP A 264 -10.24 8.82 0.75
CA ASP A 264 -9.57 10.12 0.83
C ASP A 264 -8.12 9.95 1.26
N LEU A 265 -7.84 9.09 2.24
CA LEU A 265 -6.47 8.76 2.66
C LEU A 265 -5.65 8.18 1.49
N LEU A 266 -6.24 7.24 0.75
CA LEU A 266 -5.62 6.64 -0.43
C LEU A 266 -5.34 7.69 -1.51
N ASN A 267 -6.33 8.54 -1.82
CA ASN A 267 -6.21 9.59 -2.82
C ASN A 267 -5.11 10.59 -2.47
N GLN A 268 -5.06 11.07 -1.22
CA GLN A 268 -4.07 12.04 -0.77
C GLN A 268 -2.65 11.46 -0.81
N SER A 269 -2.46 10.21 -0.36
CA SER A 269 -1.15 9.57 -0.48
C SER A 269 -0.73 9.35 -1.93
N GLN A 270 -1.67 9.05 -2.83
CA GLN A 270 -1.40 8.88 -4.26
C GLN A 270 -1.09 10.20 -4.95
N GLN A 271 -1.82 11.28 -4.62
CA GLN A 271 -1.51 12.63 -5.10
C GLN A 271 -0.10 13.05 -4.69
N ASN A 272 0.29 12.79 -3.44
CA ASN A 272 1.65 13.05 -2.95
C ASN A 272 2.72 12.18 -3.64
N LEU A 273 2.37 10.98 -4.12
CA LEU A 273 3.24 10.18 -4.97
C LEU A 273 3.35 10.79 -6.36
N MET A 274 2.22 11.12 -6.98
CA MET A 274 2.16 11.71 -8.32
C MET A 274 2.94 13.01 -8.37
N ALA A 275 2.76 13.92 -7.41
CA ALA A 275 3.56 15.13 -7.29
C ALA A 275 5.06 14.80 -7.34
N LYS A 276 5.51 13.75 -6.62
CA LYS A 276 6.91 13.29 -6.63
C LYS A 276 7.36 12.57 -7.90
N GLN A 277 6.45 11.96 -8.65
CA GLN A 277 6.75 11.37 -9.97
C GLN A 277 6.80 12.43 -11.06
N THR A 278 5.86 13.37 -11.06
CA THR A 278 5.83 14.55 -11.92
C THR A 278 7.06 15.42 -11.68
N LEU A 279 7.53 15.51 -10.43
CA LEU A 279 8.84 16.11 -10.06
C LEU A 279 10.03 15.40 -10.73
N ASN A 280 9.95 14.10 -11.07
CA ASN A 280 11.05 13.33 -11.65
C ASN A 280 10.92 13.08 -13.18
N GLY A 281 9.75 13.28 -13.80
CA GLY A 281 9.48 12.91 -15.19
C GLY A 281 8.86 14.02 -16.05
N ASP A 282 7.63 14.43 -15.75
CA ASP A 282 6.83 15.26 -16.68
C ASP A 282 7.05 16.78 -16.55
N LEU A 283 7.32 17.30 -15.34
CA LEU A 283 7.74 18.71 -15.17
C LEU A 283 9.24 18.88 -15.33
N ALA A 284 10.03 17.81 -15.28
CA ALA A 284 11.48 17.90 -15.34
C ALA A 284 11.97 18.48 -16.67
N GLN A 285 11.31 18.20 -17.80
CA GLN A 285 11.71 18.78 -19.09
C GLN A 285 11.28 20.24 -19.23
N PRO A 286 9.98 20.61 -19.05
CA PRO A 286 9.55 22.01 -19.13
C PRO A 286 10.22 22.91 -18.08
N TRP A 287 10.43 22.41 -16.85
CA TRP A 287 11.18 23.15 -15.83
C TRP A 287 12.67 23.25 -16.17
N ARG A 288 13.30 22.20 -16.71
CA ARG A 288 14.69 22.33 -17.18
C ARG A 288 14.79 23.42 -18.23
N ASP A 289 13.86 23.45 -19.19
CA ASP A 289 13.83 24.46 -20.23
C ASP A 289 13.61 25.87 -19.64
N GLN A 290 12.67 26.03 -18.71
CA GLN A 290 12.42 27.29 -18.02
C GLN A 290 13.61 27.75 -17.17
N PHE A 291 14.18 26.86 -16.35
CA PHE A 291 15.35 27.15 -15.52
C PHE A 291 16.55 27.55 -16.37
N ILE A 292 16.78 26.87 -17.48
CA ILE A 292 17.83 27.23 -18.44
C ILE A 292 17.55 28.60 -19.05
N SER A 293 16.29 28.91 -19.40
CA SER A 293 15.89 30.20 -19.99
C SER A 293 16.03 31.41 -19.06
N ASN A 294 16.10 31.19 -17.73
CA ASN A 294 16.35 32.25 -16.77
C ASN A 294 17.77 32.84 -16.89
N TYR A 295 18.65 32.18 -17.66
CA TYR A 295 20.03 32.59 -17.87
C TYR A 295 20.35 32.74 -19.35
N SER A 296 21.30 33.63 -19.66
CA SER A 296 21.78 33.85 -21.04
C SER A 296 22.92 32.88 -21.41
N PHE A 297 22.63 31.59 -21.46
CA PHE A 297 23.56 30.56 -21.91
C PHE A 297 23.67 30.51 -23.44
N SER A 298 24.83 30.12 -23.94
CA SER A 298 25.00 29.74 -25.34
C SER A 298 24.47 28.33 -25.57
N PRO A 299 24.12 27.95 -26.83
CA PRO A 299 23.61 26.61 -27.13
C PRO A 299 24.48 25.48 -26.58
N ARG A 300 25.81 25.67 -26.62
CA ARG A 300 26.76 24.67 -26.12
C ARG A 300 26.82 24.59 -24.59
N GLU A 301 26.62 25.71 -23.90
CA GLU A 301 26.51 25.73 -22.45
C GLU A 301 25.21 25.08 -21.99
N GLU A 302 24.10 25.27 -22.70
CA GLU A 302 22.84 24.60 -22.40
C GLU A 302 22.94 23.08 -22.53
N GLU A 303 23.55 22.58 -23.61
CA GLU A 303 23.80 21.14 -23.79
C GLU A 303 24.62 20.56 -22.63
N VAL A 304 25.69 21.24 -22.22
CA VAL A 304 26.52 20.84 -21.08
C VAL A 304 25.70 20.88 -19.78
N LEU A 305 24.94 21.94 -19.55
CA LEU A 305 24.11 22.10 -18.36
C LEU A 305 23.04 21.00 -18.26
N ARG A 306 22.35 20.66 -19.35
CA ARG A 306 21.36 19.57 -19.39
C ARG A 306 21.97 18.24 -18.92
N LEU A 307 23.15 17.91 -19.42
CA LEU A 307 23.87 16.70 -19.00
C LEU A 307 24.35 16.79 -17.54
N MET A 308 24.69 17.99 -17.05
CA MET A 308 25.00 18.18 -15.63
C MET A 308 23.79 17.93 -14.74
N LEU A 309 22.61 18.41 -15.13
CA LEU A 309 21.34 18.21 -14.43
C LEU A 309 20.86 16.74 -14.48
N GLU A 310 21.22 16.01 -15.54
CA GLU A 310 21.06 14.55 -15.63
C GLU A 310 22.04 13.77 -14.72
N GLY A 311 22.98 14.46 -14.08
CA GLY A 311 23.92 13.85 -13.12
C GLY A 311 25.23 13.34 -13.74
N LEU A 312 25.48 13.59 -15.03
CA LEU A 312 26.70 13.11 -15.69
C LEU A 312 27.94 13.87 -15.20
N GLY A 313 29.03 13.14 -15.00
CA GLY A 313 30.35 13.66 -14.69
C GLY A 313 31.06 14.26 -15.92
N ASN A 314 32.12 15.04 -15.69
CA ASN A 314 32.78 15.80 -16.76
C ASN A 314 33.35 14.91 -17.88
N GLN A 315 33.82 13.69 -17.55
CA GLN A 315 34.31 12.73 -18.54
C GLN A 315 33.18 12.15 -19.40
N GLU A 316 32.04 11.83 -18.79
CA GLU A 316 30.86 11.32 -19.49
C GLU A 316 30.27 12.38 -20.42
N ILE A 317 30.24 13.64 -19.97
CA ILE A 317 29.81 14.79 -20.79
C ILE A 317 30.75 14.96 -22.00
N ALA A 318 32.07 14.88 -21.79
CA ALA A 318 33.05 15.00 -22.86
C ALA A 318 32.85 13.92 -23.94
N GLN A 319 32.62 12.67 -23.52
CA GLN A 319 32.34 11.55 -24.42
C GLN A 319 31.01 11.74 -25.16
N LYS A 320 29.93 12.09 -24.46
CA LYS A 320 28.59 12.23 -25.03
C LYS A 320 28.48 13.37 -26.03
N LEU A 321 29.22 14.46 -25.79
CA LEU A 321 29.23 15.64 -26.67
C LEU A 321 30.37 15.65 -27.70
N PHE A 322 31.20 14.59 -27.74
CA PHE A 322 32.36 14.46 -28.63
C PHE A 322 33.32 15.66 -28.55
N ILE A 323 33.64 16.14 -27.35
CA ILE A 323 34.58 17.25 -27.11
C ILE A 323 35.60 16.91 -26.03
N SER A 324 36.68 17.70 -25.95
CA SER A 324 37.74 17.48 -24.96
C SER A 324 37.27 17.78 -23.52
N LEU A 325 37.87 17.10 -22.54
CA LEU A 325 37.60 17.35 -21.11
C LEU A 325 37.91 18.79 -20.69
N SER A 326 38.93 19.42 -21.29
CA SER A 326 39.26 20.82 -21.01
C SER A 326 38.21 21.78 -21.57
N THR A 327 37.61 21.46 -22.72
CA THR A 327 36.48 22.20 -23.29
C THR A 327 35.24 22.10 -22.37
N VAL A 328 34.92 20.92 -21.85
CA VAL A 328 33.83 20.75 -20.87
C VAL A 328 34.07 21.59 -19.62
N LYS A 329 35.29 21.54 -19.05
CA LYS A 329 35.63 22.37 -17.88
C LYS A 329 35.44 23.87 -18.14
N LYS A 330 35.82 24.37 -19.32
CA LYS A 330 35.60 25.77 -19.72
C LYS A 330 34.10 26.12 -19.76
N HIS A 331 33.27 25.28 -20.36
CA HIS A 331 31.82 25.50 -20.37
C HIS A 331 31.23 25.50 -18.95
N ILE A 332 31.66 24.58 -18.08
CA ILE A 332 31.21 24.53 -16.68
C ILE A 332 31.62 25.79 -15.92
N SER A 333 32.86 26.27 -16.07
CA SER A 333 33.29 27.52 -15.46
C SER A 333 32.47 28.72 -15.93
N SER A 334 32.12 28.78 -17.22
CA SER A 334 31.24 29.81 -17.77
C SER A 334 29.81 29.70 -17.23
N ILE A 335 29.28 28.48 -17.10
CA ILE A 335 27.96 28.22 -16.49
C ILE A 335 27.92 28.74 -15.06
N TYR A 336 28.93 28.44 -14.24
CA TYR A 336 29.02 28.93 -12.86
C TYR A 336 29.06 30.45 -12.78
N TYR A 337 29.88 31.08 -13.62
CA TYR A 337 29.96 32.54 -13.68
C TYR A 337 28.60 33.17 -14.03
N LYS A 338 27.91 32.66 -15.06
CA LYS A 338 26.62 33.19 -15.54
C LYS A 338 25.44 32.89 -14.61
N SER A 339 25.51 31.82 -13.83
CA SER A 339 24.47 31.45 -12.85
C SER A 339 24.74 31.99 -11.43
N GLY A 340 25.90 32.61 -11.21
CA GLY A 340 26.26 33.22 -9.92
C GLY A 340 26.62 32.21 -8.83
N VAL A 341 26.88 30.95 -9.18
CA VAL A 341 27.23 29.88 -8.23
C VAL A 341 28.72 29.57 -8.25
N GLN A 342 29.25 29.01 -7.17
CA GLN A 342 30.67 28.69 -7.03
C GLN A 342 30.99 27.20 -7.23
N SER A 343 29.98 26.33 -7.22
CA SER A 343 30.19 24.89 -7.34
C SER A 343 29.04 24.14 -8.01
N ARG A 344 29.34 22.91 -8.45
CA ARG A 344 28.32 21.98 -8.96
C ARG A 344 27.24 21.69 -7.93
N ALA A 345 27.65 21.50 -6.67
CA ALA A 345 26.73 21.17 -5.59
C ALA A 345 25.75 22.32 -5.35
N GLU A 346 26.24 23.55 -5.38
CA GLU A 346 25.42 24.76 -5.26
C GLU A 346 24.49 24.97 -6.46
N LEU A 347 24.98 24.79 -7.69
CA LEU A 347 24.14 24.83 -8.89
C LEU A 347 22.96 23.84 -8.80
N LEU A 348 23.24 22.60 -8.40
CA LEU A 348 22.22 21.57 -8.23
C LEU A 348 21.28 21.89 -7.06
N ALA A 349 21.80 22.44 -5.96
CA ALA A 349 20.98 22.87 -4.83
C ALA A 349 20.00 23.97 -5.24
N ASN A 350 20.45 25.01 -5.96
CA ASN A 350 19.60 26.09 -6.46
C ASN A 350 18.56 25.56 -7.44
N TYR A 351 18.98 24.74 -8.41
CA TYR A 351 18.07 24.07 -9.35
C TYR A 351 16.94 23.30 -8.62
N HIS A 352 17.28 22.51 -7.60
CA HIS A 352 16.29 21.76 -6.83
C HIS A 352 15.45 22.62 -5.89
N GLN A 353 16.00 23.68 -5.31
CA GLN A 353 15.27 24.62 -4.45
C GLN A 353 14.26 25.44 -5.25
N GLU A 354 14.67 26.00 -6.38
CA GLU A 354 13.80 26.74 -7.29
C GLU A 354 12.73 25.84 -7.89
N PHE A 355 13.08 24.60 -8.25
CA PHE A 355 12.11 23.60 -8.69
C PHE A 355 11.07 23.33 -7.63
N TYR A 356 11.50 23.17 -6.37
CA TYR A 356 10.60 22.95 -5.25
C TYR A 356 9.66 24.14 -5.02
N ALA A 357 10.15 25.39 -5.16
CA ALA A 357 9.33 26.59 -5.09
C ALA A 357 8.33 26.70 -6.25
N TYR A 358 8.76 26.42 -7.47
CA TYR A 358 7.91 26.38 -8.68
C TYR A 358 6.75 25.39 -8.54
N THR A 359 7.03 24.20 -7.99
CA THR A 359 6.01 23.15 -7.78
C THR A 359 5.05 23.38 -6.61
N LYS A 360 5.22 24.46 -5.84
CA LYS A 360 4.24 24.91 -4.83
C LYS A 360 3.27 25.96 -5.37
N ILE A 361 3.58 26.56 -6.51
CA ILE A 361 2.81 27.66 -7.13
C ILE A 361 1.87 27.14 -8.22
N VAL A 362 2.24 26.02 -8.86
CA VAL A 362 1.39 25.22 -9.76
C VAL A 362 0.71 24.12 -8.95
#